data_AF-A0A934WTY7-F1
#
_entry.id   AF-A0A934WTY7-F1
#
_cell.length_a   1.000
_cell.length_b   1.000
_cell.length_c   1.000
_cell.angle_alpha   90.00
_cell.angle_beta   90.00
_cell.angle_gamma   90.00
#
_symmetry.space_group_name_H-M   'P 1'
#
loop_
_entity.id
_entity.type
_entity.pdbx_description
1 polymer ?
#
loop_
_entity_poly.entity_id
_entity_poly.type
_entity_poly.pdbx_seq_one_letter_code
_entity_poly.pdbx_strand_id
1 'polypeptide(L)' 'MTDYGIVKSAVRPEEKVVDEFSLWVNTDITEANGGWIYHMVQYSKDEYIRLMDEANQKAQADLEYIAMMTEVELE' A
#
# COMPACT_ATOMS: atom_id res chain seq x y z
N MET A 1 -10.41 7.84 5.62
CA MET A 1 -9.89 7.46 4.28
C MET A 1 -10.85 7.97 3.21
N THR A 2 -10.30 8.50 2.12
CA THR A 2 -11.04 9.00 0.96
C THR A 2 -10.42 8.42 -0.30
N ASP A 3 -11.22 7.67 -1.05
CA ASP A 3 -10.84 7.10 -2.34
C ASP A 3 -11.24 8.06 -3.47
N TYR A 4 -10.27 8.49 -4.27
CA TYR A 4 -10.45 9.39 -5.41
C TYR A 4 -10.62 8.65 -6.74
N GLY A 5 -10.53 7.32 -6.72
CA GLY A 5 -10.61 6.49 -7.91
C GLY A 5 -9.39 6.69 -8.83
N ILE A 6 -9.62 6.55 -10.14
CA ILE A 6 -8.57 6.69 -11.16
C ILE A 6 -8.41 8.17 -11.50
N VAL A 7 -7.18 8.68 -11.37
CA VAL A 7 -6.81 10.06 -11.70
C VAL A 7 -5.72 10.09 -12.77
N LYS A 8 -5.56 11.25 -13.43
CA LYS A 8 -4.55 11.47 -14.49
C LYS A 8 -3.60 12.62 -14.13
N SER A 9 -2.32 12.45 -14.41
CA SER A 9 -1.27 13.47 -14.23
C SER A 9 -0.39 13.59 -15.48
N ALA A 10 0.20 14.76 -15.71
CA ALA A 10 1.25 14.96 -16.72
C ALA A 10 2.62 14.44 -16.27
N VAL A 11 2.84 14.34 -14.95
CA VAL A 11 4.09 13.88 -14.32
C VAL A 11 3.82 12.58 -13.56
N ARG A 12 4.79 11.66 -13.57
CA ARG A 12 4.67 10.40 -12.82
C ARG A 12 4.49 10.71 -11.33
N PRO A 13 3.42 10.22 -10.67
CA PRO A 13 3.24 10.43 -9.24
C PRO A 13 4.24 9.62 -8.43
N GLU A 14 4.55 10.10 -7.22
CA GLU A 14 5.19 9.27 -6.20
C GLU A 14 4.17 8.27 -5.63
N GLU A 15 4.61 7.06 -5.29
CA GLU A 15 3.72 6.03 -4.76
C GLU A 15 3.10 6.42 -3.42
N LYS A 16 3.84 7.20 -2.62
CA LYS A 16 3.36 7.71 -1.33
C LYS A 16 3.82 9.15 -1.15
N VAL A 17 2.90 10.02 -0.78
CA VAL A 17 3.19 11.42 -0.45
C VAL A 17 2.63 11.71 0.94
N VAL A 18 3.46 12.26 1.82
CA VAL A 18 3.05 12.61 3.19
C VAL A 18 3.04 14.12 3.33
N ASP A 19 1.89 14.67 3.71
CA ASP A 19 1.75 16.08 4.05
C ASP A 19 1.60 16.28 5.58
N GLU A 20 1.28 17.50 6.01
CA GLU A 20 1.16 17.84 7.43
C GLU A 20 0.08 17.03 8.15
N PHE A 21 -1.01 16.66 7.48
CA PHE A 21 -2.19 16.01 8.09
C PHE A 21 -2.59 14.68 7.45
N SER A 22 -2.13 14.41 6.23
CA SER A 22 -2.59 13.31 5.39
C SER A 22 -1.44 12.52 4.79
N LEU A 23 -1.76 11.30 4.37
CA LEU A 23 -0.90 10.43 3.60
C LEU A 23 -1.67 10.00 2.35
N TRP A 24 -1.07 10.24 1.20
CA TRP A 24 -1.60 9.90 -0.11
C TRP A 24 -0.89 8.66 -0.62
N VAL A 25 -1.66 7.68 -1.08
CA VAL A 25 -1.15 6.45 -1.70
C VAL A 25 -1.64 6.40 -3.13
N ASN A 26 -0.70 6.25 -4.06
CA ASN A 26 -0.95 6.14 -5.49
C ASN A 26 -0.57 4.73 -5.95
N THR A 27 -1.54 3.93 -6.40
CA THR A 27 -1.33 2.55 -6.88
C THR A 27 -1.65 2.42 -8.37
N ASP A 28 -1.27 1.28 -8.95
CA ASP A 28 -1.58 0.94 -10.35
C ASP A 28 -1.10 2.00 -11.37
N ILE A 29 0.02 2.67 -11.04
CA ILE A 29 0.59 3.77 -11.82
C ILE A 29 1.03 3.27 -13.19
N THR A 30 0.32 3.71 -14.23
CA THR A 30 0.50 3.29 -15.61
C THR A 30 0.63 4.50 -16.53
N GLU A 31 1.54 4.45 -17.50
CA GLU A 31 1.70 5.51 -18.50
C GLU A 31 0.57 5.43 -19.55
N ALA A 32 -0.09 6.56 -19.83
CA ALA A 32 -1.17 6.62 -20.81
C ALA A 32 -1.22 7.99 -21.53
N ASN A 33 -1.11 7.97 -22.87
CA ASN A 33 -1.29 9.12 -23.77
C ASN A 33 -0.66 10.43 -23.23
N GLY A 34 0.67 10.45 -23.11
CA GLY A 34 1.44 11.63 -22.72
C GLY A 34 1.28 12.03 -21.25
N GLY A 35 0.91 11.08 -20.38
CA GLY A 35 0.77 11.29 -18.95
C GLY A 35 0.67 9.96 -18.21
N TRP A 36 0.20 10.00 -16.97
CA TRP A 36 0.12 8.85 -16.07
C TRP A 36 -1.30 8.74 -15.51
N ILE A 37 -1.82 7.52 -15.48
CA ILE A 37 -3.07 7.16 -14.82
C ILE A 37 -2.76 6.28 -13.62
N TYR A 38 -3.46 6.49 -12.52
CA TYR A 38 -3.23 5.77 -11.27
C TYR A 38 -4.46 5.84 -10.37
N HIS A 39 -4.59 4.90 -9.46
CA HIS A 39 -5.58 4.93 -8.40
C HIS A 39 -5.03 5.74 -7.22
N MET A 40 -5.83 6.64 -6.66
CA MET A 40 -5.38 7.55 -5.59
C MET A 40 -6.29 7.45 -4.37
N VAL A 41 -5.68 7.20 -3.21
CA VAL A 41 -6.38 7.13 -1.93
C VAL A 41 -5.67 8.01 -0.91
N GLN A 42 -6.46 8.79 -0.17
CA GLN A 42 -6.00 9.61 0.94
C GLN A 42 -6.37 8.95 2.27
N TYR A 43 -5.40 8.89 3.17
CA TYR A 43 -5.57 8.42 4.54
C TYR A 43 -5.20 9.54 5.51
N SER A 44 -5.84 9.56 6.68
CA SER A 44 -5.21 10.18 7.84
C SER A 44 -4.01 9.33 8.29
N LYS A 45 -3.06 9.95 9.00
CA LYS A 45 -1.87 9.25 9.50
C LYS A 45 -2.24 8.08 10.42
N ASP A 46 -3.19 8.27 11.32
CA ASP A 46 -3.62 7.23 12.27
C ASP A 46 -4.35 6.06 11.60
N GLU A 47 -5.09 6.31 10.52
CA GLU A 47 -5.69 5.24 9.72
C GLU A 47 -4.61 4.43 9.00
N TYR A 48 -3.63 5.11 8.40
CA TYR A 48 -2.57 4.43 7.67
C TYR A 48 -1.67 3.60 8.59
N ILE A 49 -1.32 4.12 9.76
CA ILE A 49 -0.54 3.39 10.76
C ILE A 49 -1.25 2.10 11.16
N ARG A 50 -2.55 2.17 11.50
CA ARG A 50 -3.34 0.98 11.85
C ARG A 50 -3.38 -0.04 10.72
N LEU A 51 -3.56 0.42 9.47
CA LEU A 51 -3.58 -0.46 8.30
C LEU A 51 -2.22 -1.17 8.09
N MET A 52 -1.12 -0.46 8.31
CA MET A 52 0.22 -1.05 8.25
C MET A 52 0.47 -2.03 9.40
N ASP A 53 0.01 -1.71 10.62
CA ASP A 53 0.15 -2.60 11.78
C ASP A 53 -0.62 -3.91 11.58
N GLU A 54 -1.85 -3.85 11.07
CA GLU A 54 -2.64 -5.03 10.73
C GLU A 54 -1.97 -5.88 9.63
N ALA A 55 -1.46 -5.22 8.58
CA ALA A 55 -0.73 -5.89 7.50
C ALA A 55 0.55 -6.58 8.01
N ASN A 56 1.29 -5.92 8.90
CA ASN A 56 2.51 -6.46 9.50
C ASN A 56 2.22 -7.65 10.42
N GLN A 57 1.19 -7.56 11.27
CA GLN A 57 0.78 -8.69 12.12
C GLN A 57 0.38 -9.91 11.29
N LYS A 58 -0.38 -9.68 10.21
CA LYS A 58 -0.75 -10.76 9.29
C LYS A 58 0.48 -11.38 8.62
N ALA A 59 1.39 -10.56 8.08
CA ALA A 59 2.61 -11.04 7.45
C ALA A 59 3.50 -11.82 8.43
N GLN A 60 3.58 -11.39 9.69
CA GLN A 60 4.29 -12.12 10.74
C GLN A 60 3.65 -13.48 11.03
N ALA A 61 2.33 -13.53 11.17
CA ALA A 61 1.61 -14.79 11.37
C ALA A 61 1.81 -15.77 10.19
N ASP A 62 1.77 -15.26 8.96
CA ASP A 62 2.04 -16.08 7.76
C ASP A 62 3.48 -16.63 7.75
N LEU A 63 4.47 -15.82 8.15
CA LEU A 63 5.87 -16.25 8.28
C LEU A 63 6.06 -17.29 9.40
N GLU A 64 5.42 -17.11 10.55
CA GLU A 64 5.46 -18.08 11.65
C GLU A 64 4.85 -19.42 11.23
N TYR A 65 3.71 -19.39 10.54
CA TYR A 65 3.07 -20.59 10.00
C TYR A 65 3.99 -21.33 9.03
N ILE A 66 4.62 -20.62 8.09
CA ILE A 66 5.57 -21.22 7.15
C ILE A 66 6.76 -21.83 7.90
N ALA A 67 7.33 -21.11 8.86
CA ALA A 67 8.46 -21.59 9.66
C ALA A 67 8.11 -22.91 10.37
N MET A 68 6.95 -22.97 11.04
CA MET A 68 6.46 -24.19 11.69
C MET A 68 6.27 -25.34 10.70
N MET A 69 5.70 -25.08 9.53
CA MET A 69 5.52 -26.11 8.49
C MET A 69 6.86 -26.63 7.96
N THR A 70 7.84 -25.75 7.75
CA THR A 70 9.18 -26.15 7.29
C THR A 70 10.01 -26.85 8.36
N GLU A 71 9.80 -26.54 9.65
CA GLU A 71 10.46 -27.22 10.76
C GLU A 71 9.82 -28.58 11.07
N VAL A 72 8.55 -28.77 10.72
CA VAL A 72 7.84 -30.06 10.84
C VAL A 72 8.15 -31.01 9.69
N GLU A 73 8.71 -30.53 8.57
CA GLU A 73 9.30 -31.38 7.52
C GLU A 73 10.65 -31.98 7.97
N LEU A 74 10.64 -32.78 9.04
CA LEU A 74 11.75 -33.67 9.40
C LEU A 74 11.24 -35.13 9.47
N GLU A 75 11.77 -35.92 8.52
CA GLU A 75 11.62 -37.36 8.24
C GLU A 75 10.37 -37.84 7.47
#